data_AF-O54596-F1
#
_entry.id   AF-O54596-F1
#
_cell.length_a   1.000
_cell.length_b   1.000
_cell.length_c   1.000
_cell.angle_alpha   90.00
_cell.angle_beta   90.00
_cell.angle_gamma   90.00
#
_symmetry.space_group_name_H-M   'P 1'
#
loop_
_entity.id
_entity.type
_entity.pdbx_description
1 polymer ?
#
loop_
_entity_poly.entity_id
_entity_poly.type
_entity_poly.pdbx_seq_one_letter_code
_entity_poly.pdbx_strand_id
1 'polypeptide(L)'
;MTDPLIPVDTYLVDSLPEVWFGAVVFALGMYIVLDGFDFGIGMLYATRTDEHERETFLAAFGPVWDANEVWIVAFGTMLLAAFPRVYSRLLADNYLLALGFVVALVFRGLGPELREQREDERWKRYTDYAFVGGSVFAPLLLGMLAGRWLFAGATLPVVLTGVGLVAVSIVTGAAFLAAKTDSGLASELRSYGVGATVAYLGGVVVLLGTVVATDAGGAASAVLSLPVAAVVALSIVAGLGGSVLARRGRYRAWLASALALPTLLTLLVAVLLYPTVYPPTGLLVREAVVSPLALNLVTVLGFPVLLLVLWYFKFLYGVFSGPIEGEGYGG
;
A
#
# COMPACT_ATOMS: atom_id res chain seq x y z
N MET A 1 39.15 -30.32 -3.88
CA MET A 1 37.73 -29.97 -4.02
C MET A 1 37.62 -28.53 -3.59
N THR A 2 37.34 -27.61 -4.51
CA THR A 2 37.15 -26.19 -4.18
C THR A 2 35.79 -26.07 -3.49
N ASP A 3 35.77 -25.52 -2.28
CA ASP A 3 34.51 -25.20 -1.61
C ASP A 3 33.64 -24.35 -2.55
N PRO A 4 32.35 -24.67 -2.71
CA PRO A 4 31.49 -23.91 -3.59
C PRO A 4 31.41 -22.45 -3.12
N LEU A 5 31.51 -21.51 -4.07
CA LEU A 5 31.43 -20.06 -3.79
C LEU A 5 30.14 -19.65 -3.07
N ILE A 6 29.08 -20.44 -3.21
CA ILE A 6 27.80 -20.26 -2.54
C ILE A 6 27.47 -21.55 -1.77
N PRO A 7 27.24 -21.50 -0.45
CA PRO A 7 26.84 -22.67 0.34
C PRO A 7 25.53 -23.27 -0.17
N VAL A 8 25.47 -24.60 -0.21
CA VAL A 8 24.31 -25.35 -0.73
C VAL A 8 23.35 -25.75 0.40
N ASP A 9 23.89 -26.18 1.53
CA ASP A 9 23.12 -26.75 2.65
C ASP A 9 22.85 -25.76 3.79
N THR A 10 23.50 -24.60 3.76
CA THR A 10 23.34 -23.54 4.76
C THR A 10 23.04 -22.19 4.10
N TYR A 11 22.38 -21.31 4.85
CA TYR A 11 22.16 -19.94 4.40
C TYR A 11 23.47 -19.15 4.51
N LEU A 12 23.65 -18.13 3.65
CA LEU A 12 24.78 -17.19 3.75
C LEU A 12 24.87 -16.53 5.14
N VAL A 13 23.71 -16.29 5.76
CA VAL A 13 23.55 -15.88 7.16
C VAL A 13 22.33 -16.59 7.74
N ASP A 14 22.37 -17.00 9.01
CA ASP A 14 21.29 -17.78 9.63
C ASP A 14 19.93 -17.05 9.71
N SER A 15 19.96 -15.71 9.66
CA SER A 15 18.78 -14.84 9.66
C SER A 15 18.21 -14.55 8.26
N LEU A 16 18.75 -15.18 7.21
CA LEU A 16 18.34 -14.91 5.84
C LEU A 16 16.83 -15.14 5.58
N PRO A 17 16.16 -16.15 6.17
CA PRO A 17 14.70 -16.28 6.07
C PRO A 17 13.94 -15.06 6.61
N GLU A 18 14.36 -14.51 7.76
CA GLU A 18 13.76 -13.32 8.34
C GLU A 18 14.05 -12.06 7.52
N VAL A 19 15.25 -11.96 6.96
CA VAL A 19 15.62 -10.86 6.04
C VAL A 19 14.71 -10.87 4.82
N TRP A 20 14.43 -12.04 4.23
CA TRP A 20 13.52 -12.15 3.09
C TRP A 20 12.05 -11.94 3.45
N PHE A 21 11.61 -12.36 4.64
CA PHE A 21 10.30 -11.97 5.16
C PHE A 21 10.19 -10.45 5.26
N GLY A 22 11.22 -9.80 5.81
CA GLY A 22 11.32 -8.34 5.85
C GLY A 22 11.29 -7.71 4.46
N ALA A 23 12.02 -8.26 3.48
CA ALA A 23 12.04 -7.76 2.11
C ALA A 23 10.66 -7.86 1.42
N VAL A 24 9.93 -8.96 1.62
CA VAL A 24 8.56 -9.14 1.09
C VAL A 24 7.61 -8.14 1.71
N VAL A 25 7.62 -8.00 3.04
CA VAL A 25 6.75 -7.04 3.74
C VAL A 25 7.13 -5.60 3.39
N PHE A 26 8.42 -5.33 3.18
CA PHE A 26 8.92 -4.05 2.69
C PHE A 26 8.38 -3.73 1.28
N ALA A 27 8.40 -4.67 0.35
CA ALA A 27 7.84 -4.46 -0.99
C ALA A 27 6.33 -4.18 -0.95
N LEU A 28 5.58 -4.92 -0.11
CA LEU A 28 4.17 -4.63 0.12
C LEU A 28 3.96 -3.24 0.74
N GLY A 29 4.81 -2.85 1.69
CA GLY A 29 4.76 -1.54 2.33
C GLY A 29 5.05 -0.40 1.36
N MET A 30 6.07 -0.55 0.53
CA MET A 30 6.38 0.41 -0.53
C MET A 30 5.19 0.59 -1.46
N TYR A 31 4.53 -0.50 -1.87
CA TYR A 31 3.32 -0.41 -2.68
C TYR A 31 2.20 0.36 -1.96
N ILE A 32 1.87 -0.02 -0.72
CA ILE A 32 0.80 0.63 0.05
C ILE A 32 1.10 2.11 0.32
N VAL A 33 2.36 2.48 0.56
CA VAL A 33 2.76 3.86 0.82
C VAL A 33 2.71 4.70 -0.45
N LEU A 34 3.25 4.18 -1.56
CA LEU A 34 3.39 4.93 -2.81
C LEU A 34 2.07 4.95 -3.60
N ASP A 35 1.47 3.80 -3.86
CA ASP A 35 0.20 3.76 -4.61
C ASP A 35 -0.99 4.18 -3.74
N GLY A 36 -0.82 4.20 -2.40
CA GLY A 36 -1.85 4.66 -1.46
C GLY A 36 -2.29 6.10 -1.68
N PHE A 37 -1.36 7.03 -1.99
CA PHE A 37 -1.78 8.39 -2.35
C PHE A 37 -2.38 8.46 -3.75
N ASP A 38 -1.96 7.60 -4.69
CA ASP A 38 -2.54 7.55 -6.04
C ASP A 38 -4.02 7.10 -5.99
N PHE A 39 -4.32 6.06 -5.21
CA PHE A 39 -5.71 5.67 -4.94
C PHE A 39 -6.51 6.81 -4.28
N GLY A 40 -5.89 7.51 -3.33
CA GLY A 40 -6.48 8.68 -2.69
C GLY A 40 -6.82 9.80 -3.68
N ILE A 41 -5.90 10.11 -4.59
CA ILE A 41 -6.10 11.10 -5.66
C ILE A 41 -7.30 10.70 -6.52
N GLY A 42 -7.34 9.46 -6.99
CA GLY A 42 -8.45 9.00 -7.84
C GLY A 42 -9.80 8.93 -7.14
N MET A 43 -9.84 8.67 -5.83
CA MET A 43 -11.08 8.77 -5.05
C MET A 43 -11.54 10.22 -4.87
N LEU A 44 -10.61 11.12 -4.57
CA LEU A 44 -10.90 12.54 -4.37
C LEU A 44 -11.26 13.24 -5.69
N TYR A 45 -10.76 12.73 -6.82
CA TYR A 45 -11.16 13.16 -8.17
C TYR A 45 -12.69 13.12 -8.36
N ALA A 46 -13.38 12.14 -7.76
CA ALA A 46 -14.84 12.02 -7.82
C ALA A 46 -15.59 13.22 -7.21
N THR A 47 -14.91 14.00 -6.35
CA THR A 47 -15.48 15.20 -5.72
C THR A 47 -15.36 16.46 -6.59
N ARG A 48 -14.67 16.36 -7.74
CA ARG A 48 -14.36 17.49 -8.61
C ARG A 48 -15.33 17.56 -9.78
N THR A 49 -15.90 18.75 -9.98
CA THR A 49 -16.75 19.09 -11.13
C THR A 49 -16.09 20.08 -12.08
N ASP A 50 -15.13 20.86 -11.57
CA ASP A 50 -14.33 21.78 -12.37
C ASP A 50 -13.25 21.00 -13.15
N GLU A 51 -13.14 21.29 -14.45
CA GLU A 51 -12.22 20.57 -15.34
C GLU A 51 -10.75 20.91 -15.05
N HIS A 52 -10.45 22.14 -14.65
CA HIS A 52 -9.10 22.54 -14.29
C HIS A 52 -8.63 21.86 -13.00
N GLU A 53 -9.53 21.72 -12.01
CA GLU A 53 -9.24 20.89 -10.84
C GLU A 53 -9.03 19.42 -11.23
N ARG A 54 -9.85 18.86 -12.12
CA ARG A 54 -9.66 17.47 -12.59
C ARG A 54 -8.31 17.26 -13.26
N GLU A 55 -7.90 18.17 -14.15
CA GLU A 55 -6.59 18.15 -14.79
C GLU A 55 -5.46 18.22 -13.76
N THR A 56 -5.60 19.06 -12.73
CA THR A 56 -4.62 19.17 -11.65
C THR A 56 -4.42 17.84 -10.91
N PHE A 57 -5.50 17.09 -10.67
CA PHE A 57 -5.42 15.77 -10.04
C PHE A 57 -4.77 14.73 -10.96
N LEU A 58 -5.10 14.74 -12.25
CA LEU A 58 -4.48 13.84 -13.24
C LEU A 58 -2.98 14.13 -13.40
N ALA A 59 -2.59 15.40 -13.43
CA ALA A 59 -1.19 15.83 -13.46
C ALA A 59 -0.43 15.42 -12.18
N ALA A 60 -1.11 15.37 -11.02
CA ALA A 60 -0.53 14.88 -9.77
C ALA A 60 -0.22 13.38 -9.81
N PHE A 61 -1.15 12.61 -10.38
CA PHE A 61 -1.15 11.15 -10.45
C PHE A 61 -0.15 10.61 -11.47
N GLY A 62 -0.19 11.22 -12.66
CA GLY A 62 0.35 10.63 -13.86
C GLY A 62 1.85 10.31 -13.87
N PRO A 63 2.76 11.21 -13.43
CA PRO A 63 4.20 10.96 -13.51
C PRO A 63 4.72 9.79 -12.66
N VAL A 64 3.94 9.30 -11.69
CA VAL A 64 4.44 8.37 -10.67
C VAL A 64 3.66 7.05 -10.58
N TRP A 65 2.39 7.00 -11.01
CA TRP A 65 1.55 5.82 -10.76
C TRP A 65 2.08 4.53 -11.39
N ASP A 66 2.54 4.58 -12.65
CA ASP A 66 3.05 3.38 -13.36
C ASP A 66 4.34 2.87 -12.71
N ALA A 67 5.20 3.80 -12.26
CA ALA A 67 6.37 3.43 -11.48
C ALA A 67 5.97 2.76 -10.16
N ASN A 68 4.96 3.27 -9.46
CA ASN A 68 4.52 2.74 -8.17
C ASN A 68 4.01 1.28 -8.26
N GLU A 69 3.40 0.88 -9.38
CA GLU A 69 2.93 -0.49 -9.63
C GLU A 69 4.06 -1.53 -9.67
N VAL A 70 5.31 -1.11 -9.91
CA VAL A 70 6.46 -2.03 -9.85
C VAL A 70 6.55 -2.72 -8.48
N TRP A 71 6.12 -2.06 -7.41
CA TRP A 71 6.20 -2.62 -6.06
C TRP A 71 5.25 -3.78 -5.80
N ILE A 72 4.04 -3.79 -6.40
CA ILE A 72 3.13 -4.93 -6.24
C ILE A 72 3.63 -6.15 -7.03
N VAL A 73 4.20 -5.92 -8.21
CA VAL A 73 4.86 -6.97 -9.00
C VAL A 73 6.10 -7.50 -8.27
N ALA A 74 6.89 -6.62 -7.67
CA ALA A 74 8.03 -6.98 -6.84
C ALA A 74 7.59 -7.80 -5.61
N PHE A 75 6.54 -7.39 -4.91
CA PHE A 75 5.96 -8.16 -3.80
C PHE A 75 5.61 -9.59 -4.22
N GLY A 76 4.84 -9.74 -5.31
CA GLY A 76 4.44 -11.06 -5.81
C GLY A 76 5.65 -11.91 -6.22
N THR A 77 6.64 -11.31 -6.89
CA THR A 77 7.85 -11.99 -7.34
C THR A 77 8.74 -12.42 -6.17
N MET A 78 8.94 -11.54 -5.18
CA MET A 78 9.70 -11.85 -3.97
C MET A 78 9.01 -12.93 -3.15
N LEU A 79 7.67 -12.88 -3.04
CA LEU A 79 6.90 -13.90 -2.35
C LEU A 79 7.02 -15.25 -3.06
N LEU A 80 6.95 -15.30 -4.38
CA LEU A 80 7.17 -16.52 -5.17
C LEU A 80 8.60 -17.06 -5.00
N ALA A 81 9.60 -16.18 -5.08
CA ALA A 81 11.02 -16.56 -5.04
C ALA A 81 11.46 -17.05 -3.65
N ALA A 82 10.98 -16.40 -2.57
CA ALA A 82 11.39 -16.74 -1.21
C ALA A 82 10.40 -17.68 -0.50
N PHE A 83 9.09 -17.54 -0.73
CA PHE A 83 8.02 -18.24 -0.01
C PHE A 83 6.94 -18.81 -0.96
N PRO A 84 7.28 -19.71 -1.89
CA PRO A 84 6.36 -20.18 -2.94
C PRO A 84 5.10 -20.86 -2.39
N ARG A 85 5.18 -21.48 -1.20
CA ARG A 85 4.02 -22.07 -0.51
C ARG A 85 3.02 -21.00 -0.05
N VAL A 86 3.51 -19.84 0.38
CA VAL A 86 2.67 -18.71 0.77
C VAL A 86 2.07 -18.08 -0.46
N TYR A 87 2.89 -17.85 -1.51
CA TYR A 87 2.42 -17.33 -2.80
C TYR A 87 1.27 -18.16 -3.38
N SER A 88 1.45 -19.48 -3.45
CA SER A 88 0.43 -20.37 -4.06
C SER A 88 -0.85 -20.41 -3.25
N ARG A 89 -0.78 -20.51 -1.92
CA ARG A 89 -1.97 -20.49 -1.05
C ARG A 89 -2.68 -19.15 -1.07
N LEU A 90 -1.94 -18.05 -0.98
CA LEU A 90 -2.53 -16.71 -0.98
C LEU A 90 -3.35 -16.47 -2.26
N LEU A 91 -2.85 -16.90 -3.42
CA LEU A 91 -3.60 -16.78 -4.68
C LEU A 91 -4.72 -17.81 -4.81
N ALA A 92 -4.50 -19.07 -4.43
CA ALA A 92 -5.51 -20.12 -4.55
C ALA A 92 -6.71 -19.86 -3.63
N ASP A 93 -6.47 -19.49 -2.38
CA ASP A 93 -7.50 -19.27 -1.36
C ASP A 93 -8.28 -17.96 -1.61
N ASN A 94 -7.73 -17.04 -2.40
CA ASN A 94 -8.25 -15.69 -2.60
C ASN A 94 -8.32 -15.29 -4.08
N TYR A 95 -8.48 -16.26 -4.97
CA TYR A 95 -8.42 -16.06 -6.43
C TYR A 95 -9.31 -14.90 -6.91
N LEU A 96 -10.56 -14.84 -6.46
CA LEU A 96 -11.50 -13.79 -6.88
C LEU A 96 -11.10 -12.40 -6.37
N LEU A 97 -10.52 -12.29 -5.16
CA LEU A 97 -10.03 -11.01 -4.66
C LEU A 97 -8.79 -10.55 -5.43
N ALA A 98 -7.84 -11.47 -5.67
CA ALA A 98 -6.64 -11.17 -6.43
C ALA A 98 -6.98 -10.76 -7.88
N LEU A 99 -7.87 -11.50 -8.54
CA LEU A 99 -8.35 -11.17 -9.88
C LEU A 99 -9.09 -9.83 -9.90
N GLY A 100 -10.01 -9.61 -8.97
CA GLY A 100 -10.74 -8.35 -8.86
C GLY A 100 -9.83 -7.15 -8.62
N PHE A 101 -8.80 -7.33 -7.78
CA PHE A 101 -7.77 -6.33 -7.54
C PHE A 101 -7.02 -5.97 -8.82
N VAL A 102 -6.51 -6.95 -9.58
CA VAL A 102 -5.84 -6.71 -10.86
C VAL A 102 -6.76 -6.01 -11.86
N VAL A 103 -8.03 -6.45 -11.96
CA VAL A 103 -9.01 -5.79 -12.83
C VAL A 103 -9.25 -4.33 -12.41
N ALA A 104 -9.30 -4.05 -11.11
CA ALA A 104 -9.43 -2.68 -10.60
C ALA A 104 -8.22 -1.81 -10.97
N LEU A 105 -6.99 -2.36 -10.89
CA LEU A 105 -5.78 -1.65 -11.34
C LEU A 105 -5.80 -1.35 -12.84
N VAL A 106 -6.29 -2.28 -13.65
CA VAL A 106 -6.45 -2.06 -15.10
C VAL A 106 -7.38 -0.87 -15.36
N PHE A 107 -8.55 -0.80 -14.72
CA PHE A 107 -9.47 0.33 -14.89
C PHE A 107 -8.90 1.64 -14.34
N ARG A 108 -8.10 1.59 -13.27
CA ARG A 108 -7.42 2.75 -12.72
C ARG A 108 -6.44 3.35 -13.73
N GLY A 109 -5.56 2.54 -14.32
CA GLY A 109 -4.57 3.02 -15.30
C GLY A 109 -5.20 3.42 -16.64
N LEU A 110 -6.16 2.63 -17.14
CA LEU A 110 -6.79 2.90 -18.43
C LEU A 110 -7.68 4.16 -18.41
N GLY A 111 -8.24 4.55 -17.27
CA GLY A 111 -9.14 5.69 -17.18
C GLY A 111 -8.51 6.98 -17.73
N PRO A 112 -7.44 7.51 -17.11
CA PRO A 112 -6.76 8.71 -17.58
C PRO A 112 -6.24 8.60 -19.01
N GLU A 113 -5.57 7.49 -19.35
CA GLU A 113 -4.98 7.27 -20.68
C GLU A 113 -6.02 7.26 -21.81
N LEU A 114 -7.18 6.65 -21.57
CA LEU A 114 -8.27 6.63 -22.55
C LEU A 114 -8.99 7.96 -22.61
N ARG A 115 -9.06 8.71 -21.50
CA ARG A 115 -9.74 10.01 -21.43
C ARG A 115 -9.20 10.99 -22.47
N GLU A 116 -7.89 11.01 -22.67
CA GLU A 116 -7.19 11.93 -23.58
C GLU A 116 -7.39 11.60 -25.06
N GLN A 117 -7.84 10.39 -25.37
CA GLN A 117 -7.99 9.95 -26.76
C GLN A 117 -9.21 10.56 -27.45
N ARG A 118 -10.18 11.10 -26.70
CA ARG A 118 -11.42 11.67 -27.25
C ARG A 118 -11.99 12.80 -26.40
N GLU A 119 -12.46 13.83 -27.08
CA GLU A 119 -13.09 15.02 -26.47
C GLU A 119 -14.57 14.85 -26.12
N ASP A 120 -15.17 13.69 -26.40
CA ASP A 120 -16.59 13.43 -26.15
C ASP A 120 -16.91 13.39 -24.64
N GLU A 121 -17.90 14.18 -24.19
CA GLU A 121 -18.25 14.29 -22.76
C GLU A 121 -18.70 12.95 -22.15
N ARG A 122 -19.42 12.12 -22.92
CA ARG A 122 -19.88 10.82 -22.46
C ARG A 122 -18.70 9.85 -22.32
N TRP A 123 -17.74 9.93 -23.25
CA TRP A 123 -16.48 9.20 -23.16
C TRP A 123 -15.68 9.59 -21.91
N LYS A 124 -15.41 10.88 -21.72
CA LYS A 124 -14.71 11.41 -20.53
C LYS A 124 -15.40 10.96 -19.24
N ARG A 125 -16.74 10.97 -19.20
CA ARG A 125 -17.50 10.52 -18.04
C ARG A 125 -17.31 9.03 -17.73
N TYR A 126 -17.28 8.16 -18.75
CA TYR A 126 -17.05 6.73 -18.53
C TYR A 126 -15.62 6.43 -18.10
N THR A 127 -14.63 7.13 -18.65
CA THR A 127 -13.23 6.97 -18.26
C THR A 127 -12.97 7.54 -16.86
N ASP A 128 -13.60 8.66 -16.50
CA ASP A 128 -13.62 9.20 -15.14
C ASP A 128 -14.19 8.16 -14.14
N TYR A 129 -15.30 7.50 -14.49
CA TYR A 129 -15.87 6.44 -13.64
C TYR A 129 -14.97 5.21 -13.53
N ALA A 130 -14.26 4.82 -14.60
CA ALA A 130 -13.27 3.75 -14.54
C ALA A 130 -12.11 4.11 -13.59
N PHE A 131 -11.59 5.33 -13.68
CA PHE A 131 -10.52 5.83 -12.83
C PHE A 131 -10.93 5.84 -11.34
N VAL A 132 -12.09 6.42 -11.03
CA VAL A 132 -12.63 6.47 -9.67
C VAL A 132 -12.91 5.06 -9.15
N GLY A 133 -13.58 4.23 -9.95
CA GLY A 133 -13.90 2.85 -9.59
C GLY A 133 -12.66 2.03 -9.29
N GLY A 134 -11.65 2.07 -10.16
CA GLY A 134 -10.37 1.41 -9.94
C GLY A 134 -9.68 1.89 -8.67
N SER A 135 -9.71 3.20 -8.40
CA SER A 135 -9.12 3.82 -7.21
C SER A 135 -9.83 3.50 -5.89
N VAL A 136 -11.10 3.10 -5.94
CA VAL A 136 -11.84 2.59 -4.76
C VAL A 136 -11.62 1.09 -4.59
N PHE A 137 -11.83 0.31 -5.67
CA PHE A 137 -11.86 -1.15 -5.59
C PHE A 137 -10.48 -1.75 -5.41
N ALA A 138 -9.41 -1.15 -5.95
CA ALA A 138 -8.05 -1.65 -5.78
C ALA A 138 -7.62 -1.70 -4.30
N PRO A 139 -7.60 -0.58 -3.54
CA PRO A 139 -7.24 -0.63 -2.13
C PRO A 139 -8.24 -1.42 -1.29
N LEU A 140 -9.54 -1.40 -1.64
CA LEU A 140 -10.53 -2.20 -0.92
C LEU A 140 -10.22 -3.70 -1.02
N LEU A 141 -10.01 -4.20 -2.24
CA LEU A 141 -9.77 -5.62 -2.49
C LEU A 141 -8.40 -6.07 -1.99
N LEU A 142 -7.37 -5.22 -2.11
CA LEU A 142 -6.06 -5.49 -1.53
C LEU A 142 -6.12 -5.55 0.01
N GLY A 143 -6.83 -4.64 0.65
CA GLY A 143 -7.00 -4.67 2.10
C GLY A 143 -7.85 -5.85 2.56
N MET A 144 -8.87 -6.26 1.80
CA MET A 144 -9.61 -7.50 2.05
C MET A 144 -8.71 -8.73 1.90
N LEU A 145 -7.85 -8.77 0.88
CA LEU A 145 -6.86 -9.84 0.70
C LEU A 145 -5.93 -9.93 1.92
N ALA A 146 -5.38 -8.78 2.37
CA ALA A 146 -4.54 -8.72 3.57
C ALA A 146 -5.30 -9.14 4.84
N GLY A 147 -6.57 -8.73 4.99
CA GLY A 147 -7.41 -9.15 6.10
C GLY A 147 -7.69 -10.66 6.10
N ARG A 148 -7.86 -11.28 4.93
CA ARG A 148 -8.01 -12.74 4.81
C ARG A 148 -6.72 -13.46 5.16
N TRP A 149 -5.59 -12.92 4.73
CA TRP A 149 -4.25 -13.43 5.04
C TRP A 149 -3.96 -13.39 6.55
N LEU A 150 -4.28 -12.28 7.22
CA LEU A 150 -4.03 -12.10 8.65
C LEU A 150 -5.02 -12.85 9.55
N PHE A 151 -6.31 -12.79 9.24
CA PHE A 151 -7.39 -13.19 10.16
C PHE A 151 -8.18 -14.41 9.70
N ALA A 152 -7.54 -15.28 8.91
CA ALA A 152 -8.09 -16.55 8.43
C ALA A 152 -9.50 -16.44 7.80
N GLY A 153 -9.75 -15.35 7.08
CA GLY A 153 -10.99 -15.15 6.35
C GLY A 153 -12.20 -14.70 7.18
N ALA A 154 -12.01 -14.29 8.44
CA ALA A 154 -13.10 -13.76 9.27
C ALA A 154 -13.76 -12.53 8.61
N THR A 155 -15.04 -12.67 8.25
CA THR A 155 -15.73 -11.72 7.35
C THR A 155 -15.63 -10.26 7.78
N LEU A 156 -15.91 -9.95 9.05
CA LEU A 156 -15.91 -8.56 9.52
C LEU A 156 -14.49 -7.96 9.56
N PRO A 157 -13.47 -8.61 10.17
CA PRO A 157 -12.08 -8.15 10.06
C PRO A 157 -11.58 -7.97 8.62
N VAL A 158 -11.97 -8.87 7.71
CA VAL A 158 -11.61 -8.78 6.28
C VAL A 158 -12.14 -7.49 5.66
N VAL A 159 -13.43 -7.21 5.83
CA VAL A 159 -14.07 -6.01 5.27
C VAL A 159 -13.48 -4.74 5.92
N LEU A 160 -13.31 -4.75 7.23
CA LEU A 160 -12.75 -3.60 7.96
C LEU A 160 -11.30 -3.30 7.54
N THR A 161 -10.50 -4.33 7.23
CA THR A 161 -9.13 -4.14 6.71
C THR A 161 -9.16 -3.48 5.33
N GLY A 162 -10.06 -3.91 4.45
CA GLY A 162 -10.30 -3.27 3.15
C GLY A 162 -10.72 -1.80 3.27
N VAL A 163 -11.73 -1.51 4.09
CA VAL A 163 -12.21 -0.15 4.34
C VAL A 163 -11.12 0.72 4.99
N GLY A 164 -10.30 0.14 5.88
CA GLY A 164 -9.16 0.82 6.49
C GLY A 164 -8.13 1.26 5.45
N LEU A 165 -7.83 0.39 4.46
CA LEU A 165 -6.89 0.72 3.39
C LEU A 165 -7.45 1.81 2.46
N VAL A 166 -8.75 1.79 2.18
CA VAL A 166 -9.44 2.89 1.48
C VAL A 166 -9.31 4.20 2.26
N ALA A 167 -9.60 4.18 3.56
CA ALA A 167 -9.55 5.37 4.40
C ALA A 167 -8.14 5.99 4.47
N VAL A 168 -7.11 5.18 4.71
CA VAL A 168 -5.72 5.70 4.76
C VAL A 168 -5.25 6.22 3.40
N SER A 169 -5.71 5.61 2.30
CA SER A 169 -5.41 6.09 0.94
C SER A 169 -5.98 7.49 0.71
N ILE A 170 -7.20 7.77 1.18
CA ILE A 170 -7.77 9.13 1.13
C ILE A 170 -6.94 10.12 1.97
N VAL A 171 -6.42 9.70 3.14
CA VAL A 171 -5.55 10.55 3.96
C VAL A 171 -4.28 10.93 3.21
N THR A 172 -3.60 9.96 2.60
CA THR A 172 -2.35 10.19 1.89
C THR A 172 -2.57 10.97 0.59
N GLY A 173 -3.61 10.67 -0.17
CA GLY A 173 -3.96 11.43 -1.39
C GLY A 173 -4.29 12.89 -1.09
N ALA A 174 -5.11 13.15 -0.06
CA ALA A 174 -5.43 14.51 0.35
C ALA A 174 -4.19 15.29 0.80
N ALA A 175 -3.31 14.66 1.59
CA ALA A 175 -2.09 15.30 2.07
C ALA A 175 -1.07 15.55 0.94
N PHE A 176 -0.98 14.63 -0.03
CA PHE A 176 -0.10 14.75 -1.19
C PHE A 176 -0.54 15.91 -2.09
N LEU A 177 -1.82 15.94 -2.47
CA LEU A 177 -2.39 17.02 -3.27
C LEU A 177 -2.24 18.36 -2.55
N ALA A 178 -2.64 18.47 -1.28
CA ALA A 178 -2.54 19.71 -0.53
C ALA A 178 -1.09 20.22 -0.36
N ALA A 179 -0.09 19.34 -0.43
CA ALA A 179 1.32 19.73 -0.38
C ALA A 179 1.86 20.26 -1.72
N LYS A 180 1.14 19.99 -2.83
CA LYS A 180 1.54 20.31 -4.20
C LYS A 180 0.64 21.32 -4.91
N THR A 181 -0.52 21.66 -4.35
CA THR A 181 -1.51 22.58 -4.94
C THR A 181 -1.64 23.90 -4.16
N ASP A 182 -2.38 24.84 -4.75
CA ASP A 182 -2.65 26.15 -4.15
C ASP A 182 -3.45 26.08 -2.84
N SER A 183 -3.34 27.15 -2.03
CA SER A 183 -3.93 27.20 -0.69
C SER A 183 -5.45 27.02 -0.63
N GLY A 184 -6.16 27.40 -1.70
CA GLY A 184 -7.62 27.23 -1.81
C GLY A 184 -7.99 25.76 -1.86
N LEU A 185 -7.54 25.06 -2.91
CA LEU A 185 -7.76 23.62 -3.10
C LEU A 185 -7.19 22.80 -1.93
N ALA A 186 -6.01 23.15 -1.42
CA ALA A 186 -5.41 22.50 -0.26
C ALA A 186 -6.29 22.57 1.00
N SER A 187 -7.03 23.67 1.19
CA SER A 187 -7.93 23.85 2.34
C SER A 187 -9.18 22.95 2.27
N GLU A 188 -9.69 22.69 1.06
CA GLU A 188 -10.79 21.75 0.84
C GLU A 188 -10.33 20.31 1.07
N LEU A 189 -9.20 19.94 0.45
CA LEU A 189 -8.58 18.62 0.59
C LEU A 189 -8.28 18.25 2.03
N ARG A 190 -7.84 19.23 2.83
CA ARG A 190 -7.64 19.07 4.28
C ARG A 190 -8.88 18.52 4.98
N SER A 191 -10.08 18.97 4.63
CA SER A 191 -11.30 18.52 5.30
C SER A 191 -11.54 17.02 5.08
N TYR A 192 -11.37 16.55 3.84
CA TYR A 192 -11.42 15.14 3.48
C TYR A 192 -10.34 14.32 4.19
N GLY A 193 -9.09 14.79 4.16
CA GLY A 193 -7.97 14.07 4.77
C GLY A 193 -8.06 13.95 6.29
N VAL A 194 -8.53 15.00 7.00
CA VAL A 194 -8.75 14.94 8.46
C VAL A 194 -9.92 14.01 8.80
N GLY A 195 -11.03 14.08 8.05
CA GLY A 195 -12.16 13.17 8.23
C GLY A 195 -11.76 11.71 8.01
N ALA A 196 -11.02 11.44 6.93
CA ALA A 196 -10.50 10.12 6.61
C ALA A 196 -9.50 9.61 7.67
N THR A 197 -8.72 10.50 8.30
CA THR A 197 -7.80 10.12 9.39
C THR A 197 -8.58 9.60 10.60
N VAL A 198 -9.68 10.27 10.96
CA VAL A 198 -10.55 9.82 12.06
C VAL A 198 -11.20 8.48 11.71
N ALA A 199 -11.71 8.35 10.47
CA ALA A 199 -12.30 7.10 10.00
C ALA A 199 -11.29 5.94 10.02
N TYR A 200 -10.05 6.17 9.56
CA TYR A 200 -8.97 5.20 9.58
C TYR A 200 -8.60 4.77 11.01
N LEU A 201 -8.29 5.72 11.89
CA LEU A 201 -7.89 5.41 13.27
C LEU A 201 -9.02 4.72 14.06
N GLY A 202 -10.24 5.23 13.93
CA GLY A 202 -11.42 4.59 14.53
C GLY A 202 -11.65 3.19 13.96
N GLY A 203 -11.51 3.03 12.64
CA GLY A 203 -11.62 1.75 11.95
C GLY A 203 -10.58 0.72 12.41
N VAL A 204 -9.32 1.13 12.62
CA VAL A 204 -8.26 0.27 13.18
C VAL A 204 -8.61 -0.18 14.60
N VAL A 205 -9.09 0.73 15.45
CA VAL A 205 -9.51 0.35 16.82
C VAL A 205 -10.67 -0.64 16.79
N VAL A 206 -11.68 -0.40 15.94
CA VAL A 206 -12.82 -1.32 15.77
C VAL A 206 -12.38 -2.67 15.21
N LEU A 207 -11.49 -2.68 14.21
CA LEU A 207 -10.90 -3.90 13.63
C LEU A 207 -10.19 -4.72 14.69
N LEU A 208 -9.23 -4.13 15.40
CA LEU A 208 -8.44 -4.84 16.41
C LEU A 208 -9.30 -5.29 17.60
N GLY A 209 -10.25 -4.46 18.04
CA GLY A 209 -11.23 -4.84 19.06
C GLY A 209 -12.10 -6.02 18.62
N THR A 210 -12.52 -6.06 17.36
CA THR A 210 -13.29 -7.18 16.78
C THR A 210 -12.44 -8.45 16.71
N VAL A 211 -11.17 -8.35 16.31
CA VAL A 211 -10.25 -9.49 16.25
C VAL A 211 -10.02 -10.07 17.64
N VAL A 212 -9.83 -9.22 18.66
CA VAL A 212 -9.69 -9.69 20.06
C VAL A 212 -10.99 -10.32 20.57
N ALA A 213 -12.15 -9.72 20.28
CA ALA A 213 -13.44 -10.22 20.76
C ALA A 213 -13.86 -11.56 20.13
N THR A 214 -13.47 -11.80 18.88
CA THR A 214 -13.84 -13.02 18.14
C THR A 214 -12.70 -14.04 18.02
N ASP A 215 -11.51 -13.69 18.52
CA ASP A 215 -10.26 -14.42 18.29
C ASP A 215 -10.04 -14.78 16.80
N ALA A 216 -10.31 -13.81 15.93
CA ALA A 216 -10.25 -14.01 14.48
C ALA A 216 -8.86 -14.50 14.05
N GLY A 217 -8.80 -15.73 13.51
CA GLY A 217 -7.54 -16.35 13.08
C GLY A 217 -6.58 -16.69 14.23
N GLY A 218 -7.04 -16.75 15.48
CA GLY A 218 -6.17 -16.98 16.65
C GLY A 218 -5.27 -15.78 16.99
N ALA A 219 -5.60 -14.59 16.49
CA ALA A 219 -4.76 -13.41 16.58
C ALA A 219 -4.98 -12.57 17.84
N ALA A 220 -5.90 -12.94 18.75
CA ALA A 220 -6.22 -12.08 19.90
C ALA A 220 -5.00 -11.78 20.78
N SER A 221 -4.20 -12.79 21.09
CA SER A 221 -2.98 -12.64 21.91
C SER A 221 -1.91 -11.80 21.20
N ALA A 222 -1.74 -11.97 19.89
CA ALA A 222 -0.83 -11.18 19.08
C ALA A 222 -1.26 -9.71 19.02
N VAL A 223 -2.55 -9.44 18.87
CA VAL A 223 -3.11 -8.07 18.85
C VAL A 223 -2.94 -7.37 20.21
N LEU A 224 -3.03 -8.09 21.32
CA LEU A 224 -2.82 -7.55 22.67
C LEU A 224 -1.33 -7.38 23.06
N SER A 225 -0.41 -7.71 22.15
CA SER A 225 1.03 -7.59 22.42
C SER A 225 1.50 -6.15 22.51
N LEU A 226 2.56 -5.91 23.29
CA LEU A 226 3.17 -4.59 23.44
C LEU A 226 3.63 -3.97 22.10
N PRO A 227 4.23 -4.71 21.15
CA PRO A 227 4.57 -4.15 19.84
C PRO A 227 3.36 -3.64 19.06
N VAL A 228 2.24 -4.38 19.05
CA VAL A 228 1.01 -3.93 18.38
C VAL A 228 0.46 -2.68 19.05
N ALA A 229 0.40 -2.64 20.38
CA ALA A 229 -0.03 -1.46 21.12
C ALA A 229 0.85 -0.23 20.83
N ALA A 230 2.17 -0.41 20.72
CA ALA A 230 3.11 0.65 20.37
C ALA A 230 2.86 1.18 18.95
N VAL A 231 2.66 0.30 17.96
CA VAL A 231 2.36 0.70 16.58
C VAL A 231 1.04 1.47 16.50
N VAL A 232 -0.01 1.00 17.19
CA VAL A 232 -1.31 1.70 17.24
C VAL A 232 -1.16 3.07 17.90
N ALA A 233 -0.42 3.19 19.00
CA ALA A 233 -0.16 4.46 19.67
C ALA A 233 0.59 5.43 18.75
N LEU A 234 1.61 4.96 18.05
CA LEU A 234 2.34 5.76 17.06
C LEU A 234 1.43 6.20 15.91
N SER A 235 0.53 5.35 15.42
CA SER A 235 -0.45 5.71 14.39
C SER A 235 -1.40 6.80 14.86
N ILE A 236 -1.86 6.73 16.11
CA ILE A 236 -2.70 7.77 16.72
C ILE A 236 -1.94 9.10 16.81
N VAL A 237 -0.68 9.07 17.29
CA VAL A 237 0.16 10.26 17.38
C VAL A 237 0.42 10.86 15.99
N ALA A 238 0.76 10.04 15.00
CA ALA A 238 0.98 10.47 13.63
C ALA A 238 -0.30 11.06 13.01
N GLY A 239 -1.45 10.42 13.18
CA GLY A 239 -2.72 10.88 12.61
C GLY A 239 -3.26 12.15 13.26
N LEU A 240 -3.24 12.23 14.60
CA LEU A 240 -3.67 13.43 15.33
C LEU A 240 -2.69 14.59 15.13
N GLY A 241 -1.39 14.33 15.21
CA GLY A 241 -0.33 15.30 14.94
C GLY A 241 -0.40 15.82 13.51
N GLY A 242 -0.54 14.92 12.53
CA GLY A 242 -0.76 15.24 11.13
C GLY A 242 -2.01 16.08 10.91
N SER A 243 -3.12 15.74 11.57
CA SER A 243 -4.36 16.53 11.51
C SER A 243 -4.14 17.96 12.01
N VAL A 244 -3.43 18.14 13.13
CA VAL A 244 -3.07 19.47 13.65
C VAL A 244 -2.20 20.24 12.66
N LEU A 245 -1.21 19.60 12.05
CA LEU A 245 -0.35 20.22 11.02
C LEU A 245 -1.18 20.67 9.80
N ALA A 246 -2.12 19.84 9.37
CA ALA A 246 -3.07 20.18 8.32
C ALA A 246 -3.90 21.41 8.70
N ARG A 247 -4.42 21.47 9.93
CA ARG A 247 -5.16 22.64 10.46
C ARG A 247 -4.35 23.93 10.54
N ARG A 248 -3.02 23.82 10.62
CA ARG A 248 -2.09 24.96 10.63
C ARG A 248 -1.56 25.34 9.24
N GLY A 249 -2.07 24.73 8.16
CA GLY A 249 -1.61 24.97 6.80
C GLY A 249 -0.19 24.46 6.51
N ARG A 250 0.36 23.58 7.36
CA ARG A 250 1.73 23.02 7.19
C ARG A 250 1.69 21.75 6.34
N TYR A 251 1.24 21.84 5.10
CA TYR A 251 0.89 20.68 4.28
C TYR A 251 2.05 19.72 3.97
N ARG A 252 3.27 20.22 3.77
CA ARG A 252 4.46 19.34 3.61
C ARG A 252 4.77 18.51 4.85
N ALA A 253 4.59 19.08 6.04
CA ALA A 253 4.76 18.35 7.29
C ALA A 253 3.58 17.38 7.54
N TRP A 254 2.37 17.76 7.13
CA TRP A 254 1.22 16.87 7.15
C TRP A 254 1.43 15.66 6.23
N LEU A 255 1.97 15.84 5.02
CA LEU A 255 2.30 14.74 4.10
C LEU A 255 3.23 13.72 4.76
N ALA A 256 4.29 14.16 5.45
CA ALA A 256 5.18 13.24 6.16
C ALA A 256 4.44 12.43 7.24
N SER A 257 3.55 13.07 8.01
CA SER A 257 2.69 12.35 8.98
C SER A 257 1.69 11.42 8.31
N ALA A 258 1.14 11.80 7.16
CA ALA A 258 0.20 10.98 6.40
C ALA A 258 0.88 9.72 5.85
N LEU A 259 2.07 9.84 5.28
CA LEU A 259 2.86 8.69 4.78
C LEU A 259 3.36 7.77 5.90
N ALA A 260 3.46 8.26 7.14
CA ALA A 260 3.76 7.43 8.29
C ALA A 260 2.62 6.45 8.61
N LEU A 261 1.36 6.77 8.31
CA LEU A 261 0.21 5.90 8.59
C LEU A 261 0.25 4.57 7.81
N PRO A 262 0.35 4.54 6.46
CA PRO A 262 0.51 3.29 5.73
C PRO A 262 1.80 2.56 6.10
N THR A 263 2.89 3.28 6.40
CA THR A 263 4.13 2.67 6.90
C THR A 263 3.90 1.90 8.22
N LEU A 264 3.19 2.52 9.17
CA LEU A 264 2.84 1.90 10.44
C LEU A 264 1.81 0.76 10.27
N LEU A 265 0.90 0.87 9.29
CA LEU A 265 0.02 -0.23 8.91
C LEU A 265 0.82 -1.44 8.41
N THR A 266 1.81 -1.23 7.54
CA THR A 266 2.70 -2.31 7.09
C THR A 266 3.49 -2.90 8.25
N LEU A 267 3.99 -2.07 9.16
CA LEU A 267 4.68 -2.56 10.35
C LEU A 267 3.74 -3.40 11.23
N LEU A 268 2.47 -2.98 11.39
CA LEU A 268 1.46 -3.76 12.09
C LEU A 268 1.24 -5.13 11.44
N VAL A 269 1.13 -5.17 10.11
CA VAL A 269 1.05 -6.42 9.33
C VAL A 269 2.27 -7.30 9.58
N ALA A 270 3.48 -6.72 9.56
CA ALA A 270 4.73 -7.43 9.80
C ALA A 270 4.76 -8.09 11.19
N VAL A 271 4.36 -7.34 12.22
CA VAL A 271 4.32 -7.81 13.61
C VAL A 271 3.29 -8.92 13.80
N LEU A 272 2.13 -8.80 13.16
CA LEU A 272 1.07 -9.82 13.25
C LEU A 272 1.42 -11.11 12.49
N LEU A 273 2.21 -11.01 11.42
CA LEU A 273 2.66 -12.17 10.62
C LEU A 273 3.97 -12.80 11.11
N TYR A 274 4.66 -12.23 12.09
CA TYR A 274 5.91 -12.82 12.59
C TYR A 274 5.66 -13.54 13.93
N PRO A 275 6.09 -14.81 14.09
CA PRO A 275 6.90 -15.63 13.18
C PRO A 275 6.11 -16.44 12.14
N THR A 276 4.77 -16.33 12.12
CA THR A 276 3.86 -17.13 11.29
C THR A 276 3.47 -16.42 9.99
N VAL A 277 4.20 -16.68 8.90
CA VAL A 277 3.97 -16.01 7.60
C VAL A 277 2.61 -16.34 6.98
N TYR A 278 1.98 -17.47 7.33
CA TYR A 278 0.62 -17.80 6.89
C TYR A 278 -0.22 -18.32 8.07
N PRO A 279 -0.85 -17.42 8.85
CA PRO A 279 -1.67 -17.75 10.02
C PRO A 279 -2.77 -18.79 9.78
N PRO A 280 -3.51 -18.82 8.65
CA PRO A 280 -4.60 -19.78 8.44
C PRO A 280 -4.17 -21.25 8.54
N THR A 281 -2.88 -21.54 8.30
CA THR A 281 -2.32 -22.90 8.44
C THR A 281 -1.22 -22.99 9.48
N GLY A 282 -0.93 -21.92 10.22
CA GLY A 282 0.17 -21.87 11.19
C GLY A 282 1.57 -21.99 10.58
N LEU A 283 1.75 -21.68 9.29
CA LEU A 283 3.02 -21.90 8.60
C LEU A 283 4.05 -20.83 9.02
N LEU A 284 5.19 -21.27 9.57
CA LEU A 284 6.25 -20.37 10.04
C LEU A 284 7.14 -19.87 8.88
N VAL A 285 7.75 -18.69 9.06
CA VAL A 285 8.71 -18.10 8.10
C VAL A 285 9.79 -19.12 7.70
N ARG A 286 10.42 -19.76 8.69
CA ARG A 286 11.51 -20.74 8.47
C ARG A 286 11.04 -22.05 7.83
N GLU A 287 9.75 -22.37 7.90
CA GLU A 287 9.18 -23.58 7.30
C GLU A 287 8.63 -23.33 5.88
N ALA A 288 8.28 -22.08 5.60
CA ALA A 288 7.73 -21.64 4.32
C ALA A 288 8.81 -21.31 3.28
N VAL A 289 10.00 -20.94 3.74
CA VAL A 289 11.08 -20.44 2.89
C VAL A 289 11.65 -21.54 1.98
N VAL A 290 12.16 -21.14 0.81
CA VAL A 290 12.87 -22.05 -0.11
C VAL A 290 14.17 -22.62 0.48
N SER A 291 14.75 -23.58 -0.25
CA SER A 291 16.02 -24.22 0.14
C SER A 291 17.16 -23.20 0.27
N PRO A 292 18.20 -23.50 1.08
CA PRO A 292 19.32 -22.58 1.28
C PRO A 292 20.00 -22.13 0.00
N LEU A 293 20.33 -23.06 -0.90
CA LEU A 293 20.89 -22.72 -2.20
C LEU A 293 20.01 -21.73 -2.99
N ALA A 294 18.69 -21.99 -3.07
CA ALA A 294 17.78 -21.12 -3.79
C ALA A 294 17.72 -19.73 -3.17
N LEU A 295 17.59 -19.62 -1.84
CA LEU A 295 17.53 -18.34 -1.15
C LEU A 295 18.85 -17.57 -1.29
N ASN A 296 19.99 -18.25 -1.21
CA ASN A 296 21.31 -17.64 -1.40
C ASN A 296 21.46 -17.06 -2.82
N LEU A 297 21.04 -17.81 -3.85
CA LEU A 297 21.07 -17.35 -5.24
C LEU A 297 20.16 -16.13 -5.46
N VAL A 298 18.92 -16.19 -4.99
CA VAL A 298 17.99 -15.06 -5.08
C VAL A 298 18.53 -13.85 -4.32
N THR A 299 19.26 -14.05 -3.21
CA THR A 299 19.91 -12.95 -2.46
C THR A 299 21.01 -12.29 -3.28
N VAL A 300 21.97 -13.07 -3.78
CA VAL A 300 23.11 -12.56 -4.54
C VAL A 300 22.68 -11.85 -5.82
N LEU A 301 21.65 -12.36 -6.50
CA LEU A 301 21.16 -11.79 -7.75
C LEU A 301 20.14 -10.67 -7.54
N GLY A 302 19.24 -10.81 -6.56
CA GLY A 302 18.08 -9.94 -6.36
C GLY A 302 18.38 -8.68 -5.56
N PHE A 303 19.23 -8.73 -4.54
CA PHE A 303 19.52 -7.54 -3.72
C PHE A 303 20.18 -6.39 -4.50
N PRO A 304 21.17 -6.64 -5.39
CA PRO A 304 21.71 -5.58 -6.23
C PRO A 304 20.64 -4.91 -7.12
N VAL A 305 19.71 -5.70 -7.65
CA VAL A 305 18.58 -5.18 -8.44
C VAL A 305 17.66 -4.32 -7.57
N LEU A 306 17.34 -4.78 -6.35
CA LEU A 306 16.54 -3.99 -5.40
C LEU A 306 17.20 -2.65 -5.08
N LEU A 307 18.51 -2.61 -4.86
CA LEU A 307 19.25 -1.36 -4.63
C LEU A 307 19.19 -0.42 -5.84
N LEU A 308 19.30 -0.95 -7.05
CA LEU A 308 19.15 -0.16 -8.28
C LEU A 308 17.74 0.42 -8.41
N VAL A 309 16.71 -0.38 -8.12
CA VAL A 309 15.31 0.07 -8.10
C VAL A 309 15.12 1.19 -7.07
N LEU A 310 15.62 1.02 -5.85
CA LEU A 310 15.54 2.07 -4.81
C LEU A 310 16.23 3.36 -5.23
N TRP A 311 17.39 3.26 -5.89
CA TRP A 311 18.07 4.42 -6.45
C TRP A 311 17.25 5.10 -7.54
N TYR A 312 16.64 4.33 -8.45
CA TYR A 312 15.74 4.85 -9.47
C TYR A 312 14.55 5.60 -8.87
N PHE A 313 13.91 5.06 -7.82
CA PHE A 313 12.81 5.75 -7.13
C PHE A 313 13.26 7.06 -6.47
N LYS A 314 14.44 7.07 -5.84
CA LYS A 314 15.02 8.30 -5.31
C LYS A 314 15.22 9.36 -6.41
N PHE A 315 15.69 8.95 -7.58
CA PHE A 315 15.86 9.82 -8.74
C PHE A 315 14.49 10.33 -9.25
N LEU A 316 13.54 9.43 -9.49
CA LEU A 316 12.20 9.73 -10.01
C LEU A 316 11.47 10.76 -9.14
N TYR A 317 11.36 10.52 -7.83
CA TYR A 317 10.70 11.43 -6.91
C TYR A 317 11.49 12.73 -6.68
N GLY A 318 12.80 12.73 -6.93
CA GLY A 318 13.62 13.95 -6.95
C GLY A 318 13.25 14.86 -8.11
N VAL A 319 13.09 14.29 -9.31
CA VAL A 319 12.70 15.01 -10.53
C VAL A 319 11.30 15.62 -10.40
N PHE A 320 10.33 14.86 -9.88
CA PHE A 320 8.92 15.28 -9.75
C PHE A 320 8.57 15.91 -8.39
N SER A 321 9.54 16.58 -7.75
CA SER A 321 9.36 17.20 -6.42
C SER A 321 8.71 18.59 -6.44
N GLY A 322 8.61 19.21 -7.61
CA GLY A 322 8.00 20.54 -7.80
C GLY A 322 6.49 20.61 -7.52
N PRO A 323 5.94 21.82 -7.38
CA PRO A 323 4.50 22.05 -7.34
C PRO A 323 3.85 21.65 -8.68
N ILE A 324 2.54 21.42 -8.66
CA ILE A 324 1.78 21.11 -9.88
C ILE A 324 1.22 22.43 -10.40
N GLU A 325 1.76 22.91 -11.51
CA GLU A 325 1.22 24.04 -12.26
C GLU A 325 0.38 23.45 -13.40
N GLY A 326 -0.80 24.03 -13.66
CA GLY A 326 -1.86 23.44 -14.51
C GLY A 326 -1.56 23.31 -16.01
N GLU A 327 -0.32 23.13 -16.41
CA GLU A 327 0.04 22.78 -17.79
C GLU A 327 0.15 21.26 -17.92
N GLY A 328 -0.92 20.66 -18.43
CA GLY A 328 -0.96 19.45 -19.27
C GLY A 328 -0.20 18.20 -18.82
N TYR A 329 -0.94 17.13 -18.59
CA TYR A 329 -0.39 15.79 -18.71
C TYR A 329 -0.03 15.55 -20.20
N GLY A 330 1.25 15.31 -20.49
CA GLY A 330 1.76 15.12 -21.85
C GLY A 330 2.40 16.37 -22.48
N GLY A 331 3.64 16.67 -22.06
CA GLY A 331 4.54 17.66 -22.66
C GLY A 331 5.99 17.35 -22.34
#